data_AF-A0A1H8EEP5-F1
#
_entry.id   AF-A0A1H8EEP5-F1
#
_cell.length_a   1.000
_cell.length_b   1.000
_cell.length_c   1.000
_cell.angle_alpha   90.00
_cell.angle_beta   90.00
_cell.angle_gamma   90.00
#
_symmetry.space_group_name_H-M   'P 1'
#
loop_
_entity.id
_entity.type
_entity.pdbx_description
1 polymer ?
#
loop_
_entity_poly.entity_id
_entity_poly.type
_entity_poly.pdbx_seq_one_letter_code
_entity_poly.pdbx_strand_id
1 'polypeptide(L)'
;MPRSFEKDIAPLFTDGDARCMGGMGVMLREFAYMGDPAGDATYADHANARHVLGRLKGTEMPRMPPGGATWSDDRIALFEAWMVDWQP
;
A
#
# COMPACT_ATOMS: atom_id res chain seq x y z
N MET A 1 -10.47 17.38 2.06
CA MET A 1 -11.30 16.27 2.57
C MET A 1 -10.33 15.16 2.97
N PRO A 2 -10.54 14.47 4.10
CA PRO A 2 -9.70 13.36 4.49
C PRO A 2 -9.79 12.25 3.44
N ARG A 3 -8.64 11.68 3.07
CA ARG A 3 -8.57 10.52 2.16
C ARG A 3 -8.84 9.28 2.99
N SER A 4 -9.79 8.46 2.55
CA SER A 4 -10.19 7.21 3.24
C SER A 4 -9.58 6.01 2.54
N PHE A 5 -9.09 5.04 3.32
CA PHE A 5 -8.51 3.83 2.75
C PHE A 5 -9.51 3.07 1.88
N GLU A 6 -10.73 2.85 2.37
CA GLU A 6 -11.77 2.08 1.68
C GLU A 6 -12.16 2.69 0.33
N LYS A 7 -12.22 4.02 0.22
CA LYS A 7 -12.67 4.69 -1.01
C LYS A 7 -11.55 5.06 -1.97
N ASP A 8 -10.38 5.43 -1.43
CA ASP A 8 -9.31 6.05 -2.22
C ASP A 8 -8.13 5.11 -2.45
N ILE A 9 -7.89 4.15 -1.56
CA ILE A 9 -6.69 3.29 -1.59
C ILE A 9 -7.02 1.84 -1.97
N ALA A 10 -7.96 1.20 -1.27
CA ALA A 10 -8.35 -0.18 -1.52
C ALA A 10 -8.76 -0.44 -2.99
N PRO A 11 -9.49 0.47 -3.67
CA PRO A 11 -9.86 0.27 -5.08
C PRO A 11 -8.70 0.39 -6.08
N LEU A 12 -7.55 0.95 -5.67
CA LEU A 12 -6.37 1.07 -6.55
C LEU A 12 -5.68 -0.28 -6.78
N PHE A 13 -5.82 -1.21 -5.83
CA PHE A 13 -5.35 -2.58 -5.97
C PHE A 13 -6.37 -3.39 -6.75
N THR A 14 -5.95 -4.10 -7.80
CA THR A 14 -6.83 -4.98 -8.56
C THR A 14 -7.15 -6.25 -7.79
N ASP A 15 -8.16 -7.00 -8.22
CA ASP A 15 -8.49 -8.30 -7.61
C ASP A 15 -7.31 -9.28 -7.74
N GLY A 16 -6.54 -9.18 -8.83
CA GLY A 16 -5.33 -9.96 -9.05
C GLY A 16 -4.26 -9.64 -8.02
N ASP A 17 -4.03 -8.35 -7.76
CA ASP A 17 -3.05 -7.88 -6.76
C ASP A 17 -3.44 -8.38 -5.37
N ALA A 18 -4.69 -8.15 -4.96
CA ALA A 18 -5.19 -8.56 -3.65
C ALA A 18 -5.10 -10.08 -3.45
N ARG A 19 -5.43 -10.87 -4.47
CA ARG A 19 -5.33 -12.34 -4.40
C ARG A 19 -3.87 -12.81 -4.33
N CYS A 20 -2.99 -12.26 -5.17
CA CYS A 20 -1.59 -12.65 -5.22
C CYS A 20 -0.90 -12.33 -3.87
N MET A 21 -1.09 -11.11 -3.39
CA MET A 21 -0.49 -10.63 -2.16
C MET A 21 -1.14 -11.26 -0.92
N GLY A 22 -2.45 -11.52 -0.94
CA GLY A 22 -3.14 -12.23 0.14
C GLY A 22 -2.61 -13.66 0.32
N GLY A 23 -2.24 -14.35 -0.76
CA GLY A 23 -1.56 -15.65 -0.69
C GLY A 23 -0.17 -15.59 -0.04
N MET A 24 0.43 -14.40 0.04
CA MET A 24 1.72 -14.14 0.69
C MET A 24 1.57 -13.50 2.08
N GLY A 25 0.33 -13.36 2.59
CA GLY A 25 0.05 -12.73 3.88
C GLY A 25 0.00 -11.20 3.87
N VAL A 26 -0.05 -10.57 2.69
CA VAL A 26 -0.12 -9.10 2.55
C VAL A 26 -1.54 -8.70 2.13
N MET A 27 -2.32 -8.17 3.08
CA MET A 27 -3.74 -7.85 2.87
C MET A 27 -3.92 -6.42 2.32
N LEU A 28 -3.65 -6.23 1.03
CA LEU A 28 -3.63 -4.92 0.35
C LEU A 28 -4.93 -4.12 0.44
N ARG A 29 -6.08 -4.79 0.61
CA ARG A 29 -7.42 -4.16 0.68
C ARG A 29 -7.99 -4.15 2.09
N GLU A 30 -7.21 -4.52 3.11
CA GLU A 30 -7.67 -4.52 4.48
C GLU A 30 -7.00 -3.39 5.26
N PHE A 31 -7.81 -2.46 5.75
CA PHE A 31 -7.30 -1.34 6.55
C PHE A 31 -6.59 -1.82 7.82
N ALA A 32 -7.09 -2.88 8.47
CA ALA A 32 -6.47 -3.42 9.67
C ALA A 32 -5.02 -3.89 9.45
N TYR A 33 -4.65 -4.27 8.22
CA TYR A 33 -3.28 -4.63 7.86
C TYR A 33 -2.49 -3.40 7.38
N MET A 34 -3.08 -2.61 6.47
CA MET A 34 -2.41 -1.48 5.81
C MET A 34 -2.22 -0.28 6.75
N GLY A 35 -3.19 -0.02 7.60
CA GLY A 35 -3.17 1.02 8.64
C GLY A 35 -2.73 0.52 10.00
N ASP A 36 -2.14 -0.68 10.10
CA ASP A 36 -1.56 -1.17 11.36
C ASP A 36 -0.47 -0.20 11.82
N PRO A 37 -0.56 0.41 13.02
CA PRO A 37 0.46 1.34 13.50
C PRO A 37 1.81 0.69 13.83
N ALA A 38 1.90 -0.65 13.84
CA ALA A 38 3.13 -1.36 14.14
C ALA A 38 4.28 -1.03 13.16
N GLY A 39 5.46 -0.80 13.72
CA GLY A 39 6.71 -0.75 13.00
C GLY A 39 7.41 -2.11 12.92
N ASP A 40 8.53 -2.14 12.22
CA ASP A 40 9.44 -3.26 12.10
C ASP A 40 10.91 -2.80 12.20
N ALA A 41 11.87 -3.62 11.73
CA ALA A 41 13.28 -3.24 11.72
C ALA A 41 13.62 -2.13 10.71
N THR A 42 12.74 -1.88 9.73
CA THR A 42 12.96 -0.94 8.62
C THR A 42 12.24 0.39 8.87
N TYR A 43 10.99 0.32 9.33
CA TYR A 43 10.11 1.46 9.55
C TYR A 43 9.63 1.50 11.00
N ALA A 44 9.66 2.67 11.61
CA ALA A 44 9.27 2.85 13.01
C ALA A 44 7.75 2.68 13.26
N ASP A 45 6.93 2.86 12.23
CA ASP A 45 5.47 2.80 12.27
C ASP A 45 4.90 2.36 10.91
N HIS A 46 3.69 1.81 10.91
CA HIS A 46 2.95 1.46 9.68
C HIS A 46 3.79 0.74 8.62
N ALA A 47 4.62 -0.21 9.07
CA ALA A 47 5.62 -0.86 8.23
C ALA A 47 4.97 -1.52 7.00
N ASN A 48 3.80 -2.13 7.16
CA ASN A 48 3.05 -2.79 6.09
C ASN A 48 2.77 -1.87 4.89
N ALA A 49 2.11 -0.73 5.11
CA ALA A 49 1.83 0.23 4.03
C ALA A 49 3.11 0.87 3.47
N ARG A 50 4.11 1.12 4.31
CA ARG A 50 5.39 1.70 3.87
C ARG A 50 6.17 0.75 2.95
N HIS A 51 6.22 -0.54 3.26
CA HIS A 51 6.80 -1.55 2.37
C HIS A 51 6.05 -1.65 1.04
N VAL A 52 4.70 -1.62 1.07
CA VAL A 52 3.89 -1.61 -0.15
C VAL A 52 4.23 -0.40 -1.01
N LEU A 53 4.29 0.80 -0.43
CA LEU A 53 4.70 2.01 -1.12
C LEU A 53 6.13 1.89 -1.68
N GLY A 54 7.07 1.36 -0.90
CA GLY A 54 8.46 1.16 -1.32
C GLY A 54 8.59 0.25 -2.54
N ARG A 55 7.81 -0.84 -2.57
CA ARG A 55 7.75 -1.74 -3.73
C ARG A 55 7.07 -1.12 -4.95
N LEU A 56 6.04 -0.30 -4.76
CA LEU A 56 5.37 0.44 -5.84
C LEU A 56 6.32 1.48 -6.46
N LYS A 57 7.08 2.21 -5.63
CA LYS A 57 8.09 3.19 -6.07
C LYS A 57 9.35 2.53 -6.64
N GLY A 58 9.57 1.25 -6.34
CA GLY A 58 10.78 0.51 -6.73
C GLY A 58 12.00 0.83 -5.88
N THR A 59 11.81 1.48 -4.72
CA THR A 59 12.87 1.64 -3.70
C THR A 59 13.11 0.35 -2.92
N GLU A 60 12.13 -0.56 -2.92
CA GLU A 60 12.27 -1.91 -2.40
C GLU A 60 12.11 -2.95 -3.53
N MET A 61 12.85 -4.05 -3.42
CA MET A 61 12.76 -5.18 -4.34
C MET A 61 12.02 -6.37 -3.70
N PRO A 62 11.22 -7.11 -4.48
CA PRO A 62 10.89 -6.86 -5.89
C PRO A 62 9.99 -5.64 -6.09
N ARG A 63 10.22 -4.88 -7.18
CA ARG A 63 9.34 -3.78 -7.59
C ARG A 63 7.99 -4.36 -8.05
N MET A 64 6.90 -3.76 -7.59
CA MET A 64 5.54 -4.17 -7.92
C MET A 64 4.84 -3.14 -8.82
N PRO A 65 3.96 -3.58 -9.74
CA PRO A 65 3.65 -4.98 -10.07
C PRO A 65 4.77 -5.66 -10.90
N PRO A 66 4.95 -7.00 -10.82
CA PRO A 66 6.03 -7.70 -11.53
C PRO A 66 5.83 -7.64 -13.05
N GLY A 67 6.73 -6.98 -13.76
CA GLY A 67 6.68 -6.87 -15.23
C GLY A 67 5.48 -6.10 -15.79
N GLY A 68 4.72 -5.42 -14.94
CA GLY A 68 3.50 -4.67 -15.30
C GLY A 68 3.71 -3.16 -15.32
N ALA A 69 2.66 -2.45 -15.74
CA ALA A 69 2.63 -0.99 -15.66
C ALA A 69 2.62 -0.55 -14.19
N THR A 70 3.52 0.36 -13.84
CA THR A 70 3.57 0.91 -12.49
C THR A 70 2.43 1.87 -12.25
N TRP A 71 2.12 2.11 -10.98
CA TRP A 71 1.20 3.18 -10.62
C TRP A 71 1.69 4.52 -11.17
N SER A 72 0.75 5.36 -11.60
CA SER A 72 1.06 6.74 -11.97
C SER A 72 1.46 7.54 -10.73
N ASP A 73 2.19 8.63 -10.94
CA ASP A 73 2.61 9.52 -9.87
C ASP A 73 1.41 10.03 -9.05
N ASP A 74 0.26 10.28 -9.68
CA ASP A 74 -0.97 10.68 -8.99
C ASP A 74 -1.47 9.62 -7.98
N ARG A 75 -1.36 8.32 -8.33
CA ARG A 75 -1.75 7.24 -7.42
C ARG A 75 -0.77 7.07 -6.27
N ILE A 76 0.52 7.25 -6.55
CA ILE A 76 1.57 7.27 -5.52
C ILE A 76 1.33 8.44 -4.56
N ALA A 77 1.08 9.63 -5.08
CA ALA A 77 0.79 10.82 -4.29
C ALA A 77 -0.50 10.67 -3.47
N LEU A 78 -1.54 10.02 -4.02
CA LEU A 78 -2.76 9.70 -3.29
C LEU A 78 -2.49 8.77 -2.11
N PHE A 79 -1.67 7.74 -2.31
CA PHE A 79 -1.26 6.79 -1.27
C PHE A 79 -0.44 7.47 -0.18
N GLU A 80 0.59 8.24 -0.55
CA GLU A 80 1.43 8.99 0.39
C GLU A 80 0.60 9.98 1.21
N ALA A 81 -0.37 10.63 0.58
CA ALA A 81 -1.21 11.60 1.28
C ALA A 81 -2.24 10.94 2.21
N TRP A 82 -2.70 9.72 1.93
CA TRP A 82 -3.51 8.95 2.87
C TRP A 82 -2.70 8.54 4.11
N MET A 83 -1.43 8.19 3.95
CA MET A 83 -0.52 7.83 5.05
C MET A 83 -0.21 9.00 6.01
N VAL A 84 -0.67 10.22 5.72
CA VAL A 84 -0.59 11.33 6.69
C VAL A 84 -1.71 11.23 7.72
N ASP A 85 -2.90 10.80 7.30
CA ASP A 85 -4.11 10.83 8.12
C ASP A 85 -4.55 9.44 8.63
N TRP A 86 -4.06 8.36 8.00
CA TRP A 86 -4.35 6.96 8.34
C TRP A 86 -5.85 6.65 8.53
N GLN A 87 -6.70 7.25 7.70
CA GLN A 87 -8.15 7.07 7.83
C GLN A 87 -8.59 5.75 7.19
N PRO A 88 -9.50 4.99 7.82
CA PRO A 88 -10.09 3.79 7.22
C PRO A 88 -10.89 4.10 5.95
#